data_AF-A0A3P7KNL1-F1
#
_entry.id   AF-A0A3P7KNL1-F1
#
_cell.length_a   1.000
_cell.length_b   1.000
_cell.length_c   1.000
_cell.angle_alpha   90.00
_cell.angle_beta   90.00
_cell.angle_gamma   90.00
#
_symmetry.space_group_name_H-M   'P 1'
#
loop_
_entity.id
_entity.type
_entity.pdbx_description
1 polymer ?
#
loop_
_entity_poly.entity_id
_entity_poly.type
_entity_poly.pdbx_seq_one_letter_code
_entity_poly.pdbx_strand_id
1 'polypeptide(L)'
;MVLSNATNAVKIFTEDMPLEDSLPTIYLEGSLILLVSLIGLICNFLSFLVMIRHRTFRNSFGYLTAYHALSNAAVLFIFLVWAVPWTILPIPQQLHSLNFRIGQLSLFFVETAFHCCLCMSVNRFIAITFPMQYRQIFSDKITSIIIVFVTIISALYWGVYFWKGCDFYFDHKYRAWSFGSDSCSVWLSHHIDMGYNVCLFLLVGLIDFATLLQLRSMTKTIILPYLVAKIFWDRHHCVMIPLLGTSDA
;
A
#
# COMPACT_ATOMS: atom_id res chain seq x y z
N MET A 1 -24.12 -4.94 -45.52
CA MET A 1 -22.69 -5.09 -45.86
C MET A 1 -21.74 -4.76 -44.69
N VAL A 2 -22.15 -3.99 -43.67
CA VAL A 2 -21.28 -3.60 -42.52
C VAL A 2 -21.15 -4.70 -41.44
N LEU A 3 -22.13 -5.59 -41.29
CA LEU A 3 -22.14 -6.65 -40.25
C LEU A 3 -21.17 -7.83 -40.53
N SER A 4 -20.72 -8.00 -41.78
CA SER A 4 -19.77 -9.07 -42.16
C SER A 4 -18.32 -8.76 -41.74
N ASN A 5 -18.00 -7.47 -41.57
CA ASN A 5 -16.64 -7.04 -41.23
C ASN A 5 -16.30 -7.26 -39.75
N ALA A 6 -17.28 -7.12 -38.86
CA ALA A 6 -17.10 -7.33 -37.42
C ALA A 6 -16.90 -8.81 -37.08
N THR A 7 -17.63 -9.70 -37.75
CA THR A 7 -17.50 -11.16 -37.58
C THR A 7 -16.19 -11.69 -38.12
N ASN A 8 -15.68 -11.12 -39.22
CA ASN A 8 -14.36 -11.47 -39.76
C ASN A 8 -13.21 -10.94 -38.88
N ALA A 9 -13.36 -9.75 -38.28
CA ALA A 9 -12.38 -9.22 -37.32
C ALA A 9 -12.30 -10.10 -36.04
N VAL A 10 -13.44 -10.61 -35.56
CA VAL A 10 -13.51 -11.54 -34.43
C VAL A 10 -12.88 -12.89 -34.76
N LYS A 11 -13.03 -13.39 -36.00
CA LYS A 11 -12.41 -14.66 -36.42
C LYS A 11 -10.90 -14.58 -36.59
N ILE A 12 -10.38 -13.46 -37.07
CA ILE A 12 -8.92 -13.23 -37.18
C ILE A 12 -8.32 -13.05 -35.77
N PHE A 13 -9.09 -12.54 -34.82
CA PHE A 13 -8.68 -12.40 -33.42
C PHE A 13 -8.50 -13.74 -32.67
N THR A 14 -9.16 -14.81 -33.12
CA THR A 14 -9.11 -16.12 -32.46
C THR A 14 -7.93 -17.01 -32.85
N GLU A 15 -7.19 -16.70 -33.92
CA GLU A 15 -6.21 -17.65 -34.49
C GLU A 15 -4.78 -17.52 -33.91
N ASP A 16 -4.48 -16.46 -33.15
CA ASP A 16 -3.11 -16.15 -32.67
C ASP A 16 -2.92 -16.23 -31.13
N MET A 17 -3.89 -16.71 -30.35
CA MET A 17 -3.75 -16.89 -28.90
C MET A 17 -3.25 -18.31 -28.55
N PRO A 18 -2.07 -18.48 -27.93
CA PRO A 18 -1.66 -19.78 -27.42
C PRO A 18 -2.35 -20.05 -26.06
N LEU A 19 -3.02 -21.20 -25.99
CA LEU A 19 -3.89 -21.72 -24.93
C LEU A 19 -5.18 -20.90 -24.77
N GLU A 20 -6.26 -21.47 -25.29
CA GLU A 20 -7.63 -20.92 -25.38
C GLU A 20 -8.21 -20.65 -23.97
N ASP A 21 -7.81 -19.54 -23.35
CA ASP A 21 -8.50 -19.03 -22.18
C ASP A 21 -9.94 -18.71 -22.59
N SER A 22 -10.89 -19.40 -21.96
CA SER A 22 -12.30 -19.20 -22.24
C SER A 22 -12.68 -17.74 -22.00
N LEU A 23 -13.48 -17.15 -22.89
CA LEU A 23 -14.00 -15.78 -22.76
C LEU A 23 -14.52 -15.46 -21.33
N PRO A 24 -15.20 -16.39 -20.61
CA PRO A 24 -15.55 -16.21 -19.20
C PRO A 24 -14.37 -15.93 -18.25
N THR A 25 -13.21 -16.55 -18.46
CA THR A 25 -12.00 -16.37 -17.64
C THR A 25 -11.51 -14.93 -17.72
N ILE A 26 -11.45 -14.36 -18.93
CA ILE A 26 -10.99 -12.99 -19.16
C ILE A 26 -11.92 -11.98 -18.45
N TYR A 27 -13.23 -12.14 -18.60
CA TYR A 27 -14.21 -11.29 -17.92
C TYR A 27 -14.18 -11.45 -16.40
N LEU A 28 -13.94 -12.65 -15.89
CA LEU A 28 -13.78 -12.89 -14.47
C LEU A 28 -12.55 -12.15 -13.93
N GLU A 29 -11.38 -12.31 -14.55
CA GLU A 29 -10.15 -11.63 -14.13
C GLU A 29 -10.30 -10.11 -14.19
N GLY A 30 -10.83 -9.58 -15.29
CA GLY A 30 -11.09 -8.14 -15.42
C GLY A 30 -12.05 -7.60 -14.36
N SER A 31 -13.11 -8.36 -14.03
CA SER A 31 -14.07 -8.00 -12.98
C SER A 31 -13.44 -8.02 -11.58
N LEU A 32 -12.56 -8.98 -11.31
CA LEU A 32 -11.82 -9.06 -10.05
C LEU A 32 -10.85 -7.89 -9.90
N ILE A 33 -10.07 -7.58 -10.94
CA ILE A 33 -9.15 -6.43 -10.93
C ILE A 33 -9.95 -5.14 -10.72
N LEU A 34 -11.09 -4.97 -11.41
CA LEU A 34 -11.98 -3.83 -11.24
C LEU A 34 -12.48 -3.68 -9.81
N LEU A 35 -13.00 -4.77 -9.22
CA LEU A 35 -13.55 -4.76 -7.88
C LEU A 35 -12.48 -4.40 -6.83
N VAL A 36 -11.33 -5.06 -6.88
CA VAL A 36 -10.22 -4.83 -5.95
C VAL A 36 -9.68 -3.40 -6.10
N SER A 37 -9.50 -2.93 -7.34
CA SER A 37 -8.98 -1.60 -7.60
C SER A 37 -9.94 -0.51 -7.13
N LEU A 38 -11.23 -0.66 -7.38
CA LEU A 38 -12.25 0.32 -6.98
C LEU A 38 -12.39 0.39 -5.45
N ILE A 39 -12.56 -0.75 -4.78
CA ILE A 39 -12.70 -0.80 -3.32
C ILE A 39 -11.41 -0.28 -2.68
N GLY A 40 -10.25 -0.78 -3.12
CA GLY A 40 -8.98 -0.38 -2.55
C GLY A 40 -8.69 1.11 -2.78
N LEU A 41 -9.04 1.67 -3.94
CA LEU A 41 -8.89 3.11 -4.23
C LEU A 41 -9.72 3.94 -3.24
N ILE A 42 -10.99 3.59 -3.05
CA ILE A 42 -11.87 4.27 -2.10
C ILE A 42 -11.30 4.18 -0.68
N CYS A 43 -10.93 2.98 -0.22
CA CYS A 43 -10.39 2.77 1.12
C CYS A 43 -9.09 3.54 1.37
N ASN A 44 -8.13 3.48 0.43
CA ASN A 44 -6.86 4.18 0.57
C ASN A 44 -7.03 5.70 0.47
N PHE A 45 -7.89 6.19 -0.42
CA PHE A 45 -8.16 7.61 -0.53
C PHE A 45 -8.86 8.17 0.71
N LEU A 46 -9.85 7.46 1.25
CA LEU A 46 -10.49 7.82 2.52
C LEU A 46 -9.47 7.79 3.68
N SER A 47 -8.60 6.77 3.72
CA SER A 47 -7.54 6.69 4.73
C SER A 47 -6.60 7.89 4.64
N PHE A 48 -6.17 8.26 3.44
CA PHE A 48 -5.39 9.47 3.20
C PHE A 48 -6.12 10.71 3.75
N LEU A 49 -7.38 10.93 3.38
CA LEU A 49 -8.18 12.07 3.85
C LEU A 49 -8.29 12.13 5.37
N VAL A 50 -8.54 11.00 6.03
CA VAL A 50 -8.63 10.91 7.49
C VAL A 50 -7.30 11.30 8.14
N MET A 51 -6.18 10.76 7.63
CA MET A 51 -4.85 11.02 8.19
C MET A 51 -4.45 12.50 8.05
N ILE A 52 -4.78 13.17 6.94
CA ILE A 52 -4.41 14.58 6.75
C ILE A 52 -5.36 15.56 7.45
N ARG A 53 -6.65 15.21 7.61
CA ARG A 53 -7.67 16.13 8.16
C ARG A 53 -7.78 16.04 9.68
N HIS A 54 -7.69 14.83 10.24
CA HIS A 54 -7.99 14.61 11.65
C HIS A 54 -6.82 15.00 12.55
N ARG A 55 -7.09 15.79 13.60
CA ARG A 55 -6.05 16.36 14.48
C ARG A 55 -5.22 15.29 15.20
N THR A 56 -5.80 14.14 15.52
CA THR A 56 -5.11 13.01 16.18
C THR A 56 -3.96 12.46 15.35
N PHE A 57 -4.02 12.58 14.02
CA PHE A 57 -2.98 12.09 13.10
C PHE A 57 -1.98 13.16 12.67
N ARG A 58 -2.00 14.35 13.29
CA ARG A 58 -0.96 15.37 13.10
C ARG A 58 0.29 15.02 13.90
N ASN A 59 0.93 13.93 13.50
CA ASN A 59 2.16 13.41 14.06
C ASN A 59 2.91 12.62 12.97
N SER A 60 4.16 12.24 13.25
CA SER A 60 5.01 11.53 12.30
C SER A 60 4.37 10.28 11.71
N PHE A 61 3.71 9.47 12.55
CA PHE A 61 3.03 8.25 12.11
C PHE A 61 1.90 8.56 11.12
N GLY A 62 1.08 9.57 11.41
CA GLY A 62 -0.03 9.98 10.54
C GLY A 62 0.43 10.50 9.18
N TYR A 63 1.50 11.29 9.13
CA TYR A 63 2.05 11.78 7.85
C TYR A 63 2.64 10.65 6.99
N LEU A 64 3.40 9.72 7.58
CA LEU A 64 3.93 8.56 6.87
C LEU A 64 2.80 7.66 6.35
N THR A 65 1.77 7.42 7.18
CA THR A 65 0.62 6.60 6.81
C THR A 65 -0.23 7.28 5.72
N ALA A 66 -0.39 8.60 5.78
CA ALA A 66 -1.05 9.36 4.72
C ALA A 66 -0.31 9.20 3.39
N TYR A 67 1.01 9.34 3.39
CA TYR A 67 1.81 9.22 2.17
C TYR A 67 1.76 7.80 1.59
N HIS A 68 1.86 6.77 2.44
CA HIS A 68 1.66 5.37 2.04
C HIS A 68 0.28 5.13 1.42
N ALA A 69 -0.80 5.62 2.05
CA ALA A 69 -2.16 5.47 1.54
C ALA A 69 -2.36 6.22 0.21
N LEU A 70 -1.75 7.40 0.03
CA LEU A 70 -1.80 8.14 -1.22
C LEU A 70 -1.10 7.37 -2.36
N SER A 71 0.08 6.79 -2.10
CA SER A 71 0.80 5.97 -3.07
C SER A 71 0.00 4.73 -3.48
N ASN A 72 -0.60 4.01 -2.53
CA ASN A 72 -1.48 2.88 -2.84
C ASN A 72 -2.72 3.31 -3.64
N ALA A 73 -3.34 4.44 -3.30
CA ALA A 73 -4.44 4.98 -4.08
C ALA A 73 -4.01 5.27 -5.53
N ALA A 74 -2.82 5.84 -5.74
CA ALA A 74 -2.29 6.10 -7.08
C ALA A 74 -2.04 4.81 -7.88
N VAL A 75 -1.47 3.76 -7.27
CA VAL A 75 -1.31 2.45 -7.92
C VAL A 75 -2.68 1.88 -8.33
N LEU A 76 -3.65 1.86 -7.41
CA LEU A 76 -4.97 1.30 -7.69
C LEU A 76 -5.75 2.11 -8.73
N PHE A 77 -5.53 3.41 -8.79
CA PHE A 77 -6.03 4.24 -9.87
C PHE A 77 -5.44 3.83 -11.23
N ILE A 78 -4.12 3.58 -11.30
CA ILE A 78 -3.47 3.05 -12.52
C ILE A 78 -4.07 1.71 -12.94
N PHE A 79 -4.28 0.79 -12.00
CA PHE A 79 -4.94 -0.49 -12.31
C PHE A 79 -6.36 -0.27 -12.86
N LEU A 80 -7.14 0.63 -12.24
CA LEU A 80 -8.50 0.92 -12.65
C LEU A 80 -8.58 1.49 -14.08
N VAL A 81 -7.71 2.45 -14.42
CA VAL A 81 -7.78 3.16 -15.70
C VAL A 81 -6.98 2.49 -16.81
N TRP A 82 -6.00 1.65 -16.48
CA TRP A 82 -5.10 1.02 -17.45
C TRP A 82 -5.23 -0.50 -17.47
N ALA A 83 -5.01 -1.18 -16.34
CA ALA A 83 -5.03 -2.64 -16.31
C ALA A 83 -6.41 -3.22 -16.64
N VAL A 84 -7.50 -2.65 -16.11
CA VAL A 84 -8.87 -3.18 -16.32
C VAL A 84 -9.28 -3.16 -17.79
N PRO A 85 -9.22 -2.03 -18.54
CA PRO A 85 -9.57 -2.03 -19.96
C PRO A 85 -8.72 -3.00 -20.78
N TRP A 86 -7.42 -3.04 -20.52
CA TRP A 86 -6.46 -3.84 -21.27
C TRP A 86 -6.38 -5.30 -20.84
N THR A 87 -7.10 -5.69 -19.80
CA THR A 87 -7.37 -7.10 -19.50
C THR A 87 -8.42 -7.66 -20.45
N ILE A 88 -9.44 -6.86 -20.77
CA ILE A 88 -10.60 -7.27 -21.59
C ILE A 88 -10.33 -7.03 -23.08
N LEU A 89 -9.65 -5.94 -23.41
CA LEU A 89 -9.40 -5.50 -24.78
C LEU A 89 -7.90 -5.61 -25.10
N PRO A 90 -7.54 -5.98 -26.34
CA PRO A 90 -6.16 -5.93 -26.77
C PRO A 90 -5.65 -4.49 -26.79
N ILE A 91 -4.39 -4.29 -26.39
CA ILE A 91 -3.76 -2.96 -26.40
C ILE A 91 -3.46 -2.55 -27.85
N PRO A 92 -4.01 -1.43 -28.36
CA PRO A 92 -3.68 -0.92 -29.68
C PRO A 92 -2.19 -0.59 -29.80
N GLN A 93 -1.60 -0.84 -30.97
CA GLN A 93 -0.17 -0.57 -31.21
C GLN A 93 0.22 0.89 -30.93
N GLN A 94 -0.69 1.85 -31.15
CA GLN A 94 -0.43 3.27 -30.89
C GLN A 94 -0.25 3.58 -29.40
N LEU A 95 -0.79 2.75 -28.51
CA LEU A 95 -0.71 2.92 -27.07
C LEU A 95 0.46 2.16 -26.43
N HIS A 96 1.24 1.42 -27.21
CA HIS A 96 2.36 0.63 -26.68
C HIS A 96 3.38 1.52 -25.95
N SER A 97 3.77 2.65 -26.55
CA SER A 97 4.66 3.62 -25.90
C SER A 97 4.09 4.14 -24.58
N LEU A 98 2.78 4.37 -24.50
CA LEU A 98 2.12 4.80 -23.28
C LEU A 98 2.05 3.67 -22.24
N ASN A 99 1.89 2.42 -22.66
CA ASN A 99 1.90 1.24 -21.80
C ASN A 99 3.20 1.15 -20.97
N PHE A 100 4.35 1.35 -21.62
CA PHE A 100 5.63 1.42 -20.91
C PHE A 100 5.67 2.60 -19.92
N ARG A 101 5.20 3.79 -20.31
CA ARG A 101 5.19 4.96 -19.41
C ARG A 101 4.29 4.77 -18.19
N ILE A 102 3.13 4.16 -18.36
CA ILE A 102 2.22 3.88 -17.26
C ILE A 102 2.79 2.79 -16.35
N GLY A 103 3.42 1.75 -16.91
CA GLY A 103 4.14 0.76 -16.11
C GLY A 103 5.29 1.36 -15.30
N GLN A 104 6.10 2.20 -15.92
CA GLN A 104 7.15 2.95 -15.21
C GLN A 104 6.55 3.79 -14.07
N LEU A 105 5.48 4.52 -14.33
CA LEU A 105 4.81 5.33 -13.32
C LEU A 105 4.24 4.50 -12.16
N SER A 106 3.73 3.29 -12.43
CA SER A 106 3.21 2.42 -11.37
C SER A 106 4.32 1.95 -10.43
N LEU A 107 5.51 1.63 -10.96
CA LEU A 107 6.69 1.26 -10.16
C LEU A 107 7.10 2.36 -9.18
N PHE A 108 7.04 3.64 -9.59
CA PHE A 108 7.33 4.75 -8.70
C PHE A 108 6.45 4.73 -7.45
N PHE A 109 5.13 4.55 -7.62
CA PHE A 109 4.19 4.54 -6.50
C PHE A 109 4.27 3.25 -5.67
N VAL A 110 4.50 2.09 -6.31
CA VAL A 110 4.69 0.81 -5.62
C VAL A 110 5.91 0.88 -4.70
N GLU A 111 7.06 1.29 -5.22
CA GLU A 111 8.28 1.40 -4.41
C GLU A 111 8.13 2.44 -3.30
N THR A 112 7.49 3.57 -3.60
CA THR A 112 7.19 4.57 -2.56
C THR A 112 6.40 3.95 -1.41
N ALA A 113 5.38 3.12 -1.71
CA ALA A 113 4.60 2.44 -0.69
C ALA A 113 5.46 1.45 0.11
N PHE A 114 6.33 0.66 -0.53
CA PHE A 114 7.17 -0.31 0.15
C PHE A 114 8.16 0.34 1.12
N HIS A 115 8.84 1.40 0.68
CA HIS A 115 9.75 2.17 1.51
C HIS A 115 9.00 2.88 2.66
N CYS A 116 7.80 3.42 2.40
CA CYS A 116 6.96 3.98 3.45
C CYS A 116 6.58 2.93 4.51
N CYS A 117 6.30 1.68 4.08
CA CYS A 117 5.99 0.58 4.98
C CYS A 117 7.12 0.37 6.00
N LEU A 118 8.37 0.31 5.53
CA LEU A 118 9.55 0.22 6.40
C LEU A 118 9.66 1.40 7.37
N CYS A 119 9.51 2.63 6.88
CA CYS A 119 9.56 3.82 7.74
C CYS A 119 8.45 3.81 8.81
N MET A 120 7.24 3.36 8.47
CA MET A 120 6.14 3.23 9.43
C MET A 120 6.45 2.20 10.51
N SER A 121 6.98 1.02 10.16
CA SER A 121 7.34 -0.02 11.11
C SER A 121 8.44 0.45 12.08
N VAL A 122 9.49 1.10 11.56
CA VAL A 122 10.55 1.68 12.40
C VAL A 122 9.99 2.77 13.32
N ASN A 123 9.15 3.65 12.79
CA ASN A 123 8.51 4.71 13.58
C ASN A 123 7.69 4.13 14.75
N ARG A 124 6.86 3.12 14.50
CA ARG A 124 6.07 2.44 15.54
C ARG A 124 6.94 1.73 16.57
N PHE A 125 7.97 1.02 16.12
CA PHE A 125 8.88 0.31 17.01
C PHE A 125 9.56 1.27 18.00
N ILE A 126 10.07 2.40 17.51
CA ILE A 126 10.73 3.41 18.34
C ILE A 126 9.72 4.11 19.26
N ALA A 127 8.51 4.41 18.77
CA ALA A 127 7.45 5.02 19.58
C ALA A 127 7.09 4.18 20.80
N ILE A 128 7.03 2.85 20.64
CA ILE A 128 6.65 1.91 21.69
C ILE A 128 7.84 1.57 22.59
N THR A 129 9.00 1.24 22.01
CA THR A 129 10.16 0.75 22.78
C THR A 129 10.93 1.88 23.46
N PHE A 130 11.02 3.06 22.84
CA PHE A 130 11.84 4.18 23.30
C PHE A 130 11.07 5.51 23.29
N PRO A 131 9.98 5.66 24.08
CA PRO A 131 9.08 6.82 24.00
C PRO A 131 9.77 8.17 24.30
N MET A 132 10.81 8.18 25.15
CA MET A 132 11.59 9.38 25.45
C MET A 132 12.44 9.83 24.26
N GLN A 133 13.05 8.87 23.55
CA GLN A 133 13.86 9.15 22.36
C GLN A 133 12.99 9.47 21.14
N TYR A 134 11.80 8.85 21.05
CA TYR A 134 10.86 9.09 19.95
C TYR A 134 10.55 10.57 19.75
N ARG A 135 10.33 11.32 20.84
CA ARG A 135 10.05 12.76 20.79
C ARG A 135 11.21 13.60 20.24
N GLN A 136 12.44 13.09 20.31
CA GLN A 136 13.63 13.76 19.80
C GLN A 136 13.94 13.35 18.35
N ILE A 137 13.72 12.07 18.02
CA ILE A 137 14.02 11.49 16.70
C ILE A 137 12.94 11.88 15.68
N PHE A 138 11.66 11.69 16.04
CA PHE A 138 10.53 11.88 15.13
C PHE A 138 9.82 13.21 15.44
N SER A 139 10.32 14.27 14.81
CA SER A 139 9.63 15.55 14.70
C SER A 139 9.00 15.72 13.31
N ASP A 140 8.10 16.69 13.15
CA ASP A 140 7.47 17.00 11.86
C ASP A 140 8.53 17.31 10.77
N LYS A 141 9.59 18.03 11.13
CA LYS A 141 10.70 18.35 10.21
C LYS A 141 11.43 17.09 9.74
N ILE A 142 11.79 16.21 10.66
CA ILE A 142 12.47 14.95 10.33
C ILE A 142 11.55 14.06 9.50
N THR A 143 10.26 14.02 9.83
CA THR A 143 9.27 13.23 9.07
C THR A 143 9.18 13.71 7.62
N SER A 144 9.13 15.03 7.40
CA SER A 144 9.15 15.59 6.05
C SER A 144 10.45 15.23 5.30
N ILE A 145 11.60 15.25 5.98
CA ILE A 145 12.88 14.81 5.39
C ILE A 145 12.82 13.32 5.01
N ILE A 146 12.26 12.46 5.87
CA ILE A 146 12.08 11.02 5.58
C ILE A 146 11.19 10.84 4.35
N ILE A 147 10.06 11.55 4.26
CA ILE A 147 9.16 11.48 3.10
C ILE A 147 9.90 11.88 1.83
N VAL A 148 10.62 13.01 1.85
CA VAL A 148 11.41 13.47 0.69
C VAL A 148 12.48 12.43 0.30
N PHE A 149 13.16 11.85 1.28
CA PHE A 149 14.16 10.81 1.05
C PHE A 149 13.56 9.55 0.39
N VAL A 150 12.41 9.07 0.90
CA VAL A 150 11.68 7.95 0.29
C VAL A 150 11.28 8.26 -1.16
N THR A 151 10.76 9.46 -1.40
CA THR A 151 10.40 9.92 -2.76
C THR A 151 11.61 9.93 -3.68
N ILE A 152 12.77 10.41 -3.22
CA ILE A 152 14.00 10.46 -4.01
C ILE A 152 14.48 9.06 -4.37
N ILE A 153 14.55 8.13 -3.41
CA ILE A 153 14.95 6.74 -3.69
C ILE A 153 14.00 6.10 -4.71
N SER A 154 12.69 6.27 -4.52
CA SER A 154 11.69 5.75 -5.44
C SER A 154 11.81 6.36 -6.84
N ALA A 155 12.13 7.66 -6.92
CA ALA A 155 12.39 8.34 -8.19
C ALA A 155 13.69 7.88 -8.87
N LEU A 156 14.74 7.58 -8.10
CA LEU A 156 15.98 7.01 -8.65
C LEU A 156 15.72 5.62 -9.25
N TYR A 157 14.99 4.76 -8.55
CA TYR A 157 14.60 3.45 -9.07
C TYR A 157 13.75 3.56 -10.33
N TRP A 158 12.69 4.38 -10.27
CA TRP A 158 11.84 4.69 -11.42
C TRP A 158 12.65 5.21 -12.63
N GLY A 159 13.65 6.05 -12.37
CA GLY A 159 14.53 6.62 -13.40
C GLY A 159 15.30 5.57 -14.20
N VAL A 160 15.64 4.42 -13.61
CA VAL A 160 16.37 3.33 -14.30
C VAL A 160 15.58 2.79 -15.49
N TYR A 161 14.25 2.74 -15.38
CA TYR A 161 13.39 2.21 -16.45
C TYR A 161 13.28 3.12 -17.68
N PHE A 162 13.86 4.33 -17.65
CA PHE A 162 13.99 5.15 -18.86
C PHE A 162 15.15 4.69 -19.76
N TRP A 163 16.01 3.81 -19.26
CA TRP A 163 17.10 3.23 -20.04
C TRP A 163 16.58 2.17 -21.02
N LYS A 164 17.23 2.07 -22.19
CA LYS A 164 16.80 1.14 -23.26
C LYS A 164 16.92 -0.33 -22.81
N GLY A 165 15.85 -1.08 -22.97
CA GLY A 165 15.76 -2.50 -22.57
C GLY A 165 15.49 -2.71 -21.07
N CYS A 166 15.15 -1.65 -20.33
CA CYS A 166 14.68 -1.70 -18.96
C CYS A 166 13.17 -1.43 -18.94
N ASP A 167 12.40 -2.34 -19.53
CA ASP A 167 10.97 -2.23 -19.72
C ASP A 167 10.17 -2.89 -18.60
N PHE A 168 9.07 -2.22 -18.23
CA PHE A 168 8.00 -2.72 -17.39
C PHE A 168 6.67 -2.20 -17.91
N TYR A 169 5.74 -3.10 -18.21
CA TYR A 169 4.51 -2.78 -18.94
C TYR A 169 3.38 -3.75 -18.58
N PHE A 170 2.15 -3.39 -18.92
CA PHE A 170 1.03 -4.31 -18.76
C PHE A 170 0.99 -5.28 -19.94
N ASP A 171 1.15 -6.57 -19.67
CA ASP A 171 1.08 -7.62 -20.68
C ASP A 171 -0.37 -8.10 -20.81
N HIS A 172 -0.97 -7.86 -21.98
CA HIS A 172 -2.34 -8.30 -22.28
C HIS A 172 -2.48 -9.83 -22.26
N LYS A 173 -1.45 -10.57 -22.66
CA LYS A 173 -1.47 -12.03 -22.73
C LYS A 173 -1.48 -12.64 -21.33
N TYR A 174 -0.65 -12.13 -20.42
CA TYR A 174 -0.59 -12.61 -19.03
C TYR A 174 -1.53 -11.86 -18.09
N ARG A 175 -2.21 -10.80 -18.57
CA ARG A 175 -3.14 -9.95 -17.84
C ARG A 175 -2.53 -9.39 -16.55
N ALA A 176 -1.24 -9.11 -16.61
CA ALA A 176 -0.42 -8.73 -15.48
C ALA A 176 0.69 -7.76 -15.89
N TRP A 177 1.13 -6.95 -14.93
CA TRP A 177 2.35 -6.16 -15.10
C TRP A 177 3.56 -7.09 -15.18
N SER A 178 4.36 -6.91 -16.23
CA SER A 178 5.47 -7.80 -16.56
C SER A 178 6.72 -7.00 -16.90
N PHE A 179 7.87 -7.60 -16.58
CA PHE A 179 9.18 -7.10 -16.98
C PHE A 179 9.50 -7.54 -18.41
N GLY A 180 10.23 -6.70 -19.16
CA GLY A 180 10.76 -7.05 -20.47
C GLY A 180 11.72 -8.25 -20.45
N SER A 181 12.00 -8.81 -21.62
CA SER A 181 12.91 -9.95 -21.79
C SER A 181 14.39 -9.55 -21.91
N ASP A 182 14.68 -8.27 -22.05
CA ASP A 182 16.03 -7.76 -22.17
C ASP A 182 16.81 -7.92 -20.86
N SER A 183 18.14 -8.02 -20.95
CA SER A 183 19.00 -8.31 -19.79
C SER A 183 18.83 -7.30 -18.65
N CYS A 184 18.52 -6.03 -18.94
CA CYS A 184 18.27 -5.04 -17.90
C CYS A 184 16.96 -5.31 -17.14
N SER A 185 15.85 -5.50 -17.85
CA SER A 185 14.56 -5.86 -17.24
C SER A 185 14.64 -7.13 -16.40
N VAL A 186 15.31 -8.17 -16.91
CA VAL A 186 15.49 -9.44 -16.18
C VAL A 186 16.33 -9.23 -14.92
N TRP A 187 17.40 -8.45 -15.00
CA TRP A 187 18.24 -8.11 -13.84
C TRP A 187 17.44 -7.34 -12.78
N LEU A 188 16.66 -6.33 -13.19
CA LEU A 188 15.82 -5.53 -12.28
C LEU A 188 14.75 -6.38 -11.60
N SER A 189 14.07 -7.24 -12.37
CA SER A 189 13.06 -8.16 -11.84
C SER A 189 13.66 -9.11 -10.79
N HIS A 190 14.82 -9.72 -11.08
CA HIS A 190 15.39 -10.70 -10.17
C HIS A 190 16.01 -10.06 -8.92
N HIS A 191 16.81 -9.01 -9.09
CA HIS A 191 17.58 -8.46 -7.98
C HIS A 191 16.82 -7.42 -7.17
N ILE A 192 16.02 -6.57 -7.82
CA ILE A 192 15.29 -5.51 -7.12
C ILE A 192 13.90 -6.00 -6.73
N ASP A 193 13.07 -6.36 -7.71
CA ASP A 193 11.68 -6.71 -7.45
C ASP A 193 11.55 -7.98 -6.59
N MET A 194 12.31 -9.03 -6.89
CA MET A 194 12.29 -10.26 -6.09
C MET A 194 13.26 -10.19 -4.91
N GLY A 195 14.54 -9.87 -5.15
CA GLY A 195 15.56 -9.91 -4.10
C GLY A 195 15.39 -8.82 -3.03
N TYR A 196 15.44 -7.56 -3.44
CA TYR A 196 15.42 -6.43 -2.52
C TYR A 196 14.06 -6.29 -1.80
N ASN A 197 12.94 -6.34 -2.52
CA ASN A 197 11.62 -6.15 -1.89
C ASN A 197 11.25 -7.29 -0.93
N VAL A 198 11.59 -8.54 -1.24
CA VAL A 198 11.38 -9.65 -0.29
C VAL A 198 12.22 -9.44 0.98
N CYS A 199 13.50 -9.06 0.85
CA CYS A 199 14.34 -8.73 2.00
C CYS A 199 13.76 -7.58 2.84
N LEU A 200 13.24 -6.54 2.17
CA LEU A 200 12.60 -5.39 2.81
C LEU A 200 11.36 -5.83 3.60
N PHE A 201 10.49 -6.66 3.02
CA PHE A 201 9.29 -7.14 3.72
C PHE A 201 9.61 -8.09 4.87
N LEU A 202 10.65 -8.91 4.77
CA LEU A 202 11.13 -9.71 5.89
C LEU A 202 11.60 -8.81 7.05
N LEU A 203 12.36 -7.75 6.73
CA LEU A 203 12.80 -6.78 7.73
C LEU A 203 11.60 -6.06 8.39
N VAL A 204 10.62 -5.62 7.60
CA VAL A 204 9.37 -5.03 8.09
C VAL A 204 8.65 -6.00 9.04
N GLY A 205 8.46 -7.25 8.62
CA GLY A 205 7.80 -8.27 9.43
C GLY A 205 8.50 -8.52 10.75
N LEU A 206 9.85 -8.55 10.76
CA LEU A 206 10.63 -8.69 11.98
C LEU A 206 10.46 -7.51 12.94
N ILE A 207 10.49 -6.28 12.41
CA ILE A 207 10.31 -5.06 13.21
C ILE A 207 8.89 -4.99 13.79
N ASP A 208 7.87 -5.30 12.99
CA ASP A 208 6.48 -5.32 13.44
C ASP A 208 6.25 -6.43 14.49
N PHE A 209 6.85 -7.61 14.30
CA PHE A 209 6.79 -8.68 15.29
C PHE A 209 7.44 -8.26 16.62
N ALA A 210 8.63 -7.64 16.57
CA ALA A 210 9.29 -7.11 17.76
C ALA A 210 8.44 -6.02 18.44
N THR A 211 7.81 -5.14 17.65
CA THR A 211 6.88 -4.11 18.13
C THR A 211 5.69 -4.73 18.88
N LEU A 212 5.10 -5.80 18.34
CA LEU A 212 3.99 -6.51 18.99
C LEU A 212 4.41 -7.17 20.31
N LEU A 213 5.60 -7.76 20.37
CA LEU A 213 6.13 -8.34 21.60
C LEU A 213 6.31 -7.27 22.68
N GLN A 214 6.88 -6.12 22.32
CA GLN A 214 7.05 -5.01 23.26
C GLN A 214 5.72 -4.42 23.71
N LEU A 215 4.78 -4.23 22.80
CA LEU A 215 3.44 -3.75 23.14
C LEU A 215 2.77 -4.68 24.16
N ARG A 216 2.82 -6.01 23.93
CA ARG A 216 2.29 -7.00 24.88
C ARG A 216 2.97 -6.95 26.24
N SER A 217 4.29 -6.78 26.27
CA SER A 217 5.07 -6.65 27.51
C SER A 217 4.64 -5.42 28.32
N MET A 218 4.51 -4.25 27.67
CA MET A 218 4.06 -3.01 28.30
C MET A 218 2.62 -3.11 28.81
N THR A 219 1.72 -3.71 28.02
CA THR A 219 0.32 -3.90 28.43
C THR A 219 0.22 -4.75 29.70
N LYS A 220 0.97 -5.85 29.79
CA LYS A 220 0.98 -6.72 30.98
C LYS A 220 1.60 -6.06 32.20
N THR A 221 2.68 -5.30 32.02
CA THR A 221 3.47 -4.76 33.13
C THR A 221 2.90 -3.47 33.70
N ILE A 222 2.33 -2.60 32.85
CA ILE A 222 1.94 -1.23 33.24
C ILE A 222 0.42 -1.07 33.19
N ILE A 223 -0.19 -1.39 32.05
CA ILE A 223 -1.59 -1.02 31.78
C ILE A 223 -2.57 -1.91 32.53
N LEU A 224 -2.38 -3.24 32.51
CA LEU A 224 -3.30 -4.17 33.16
C LEU A 224 -3.34 -3.98 34.69
N PRO A 225 -2.20 -3.86 35.41
CA PRO A 225 -2.23 -3.57 36.84
C PRO A 225 -2.87 -2.21 37.14
N TYR A 226 -2.58 -1.17 36.34
CA TYR A 226 -3.21 0.15 36.50
C TYR A 226 -4.73 0.10 36.30
N LEU A 227 -5.22 -0.59 35.26
CA LEU A 227 -6.65 -0.73 35.01
C LEU A 227 -7.35 -1.54 36.11
N VAL A 228 -6.75 -2.64 36.58
CA VAL A 228 -7.29 -3.43 37.70
C VAL A 228 -7.34 -2.57 38.97
N ALA A 229 -6.27 -1.82 39.27
CA ALA A 229 -6.23 -0.91 40.41
C ALA A 229 -7.28 0.20 40.28
N LYS A 230 -7.46 0.77 39.09
CA LYS A 230 -8.47 1.80 38.83
C LYS A 230 -9.90 1.27 38.96
N ILE A 231 -10.19 0.09 38.42
CA ILE A 231 -11.50 -0.56 38.59
C ILE A 231 -11.77 -0.86 40.08
N PHE A 232 -10.76 -1.33 40.81
CA PHE A 232 -10.88 -1.57 42.25
C PHE A 232 -11.13 -0.25 43.01
N TRP A 233 -10.40 0.81 42.69
CA TRP A 233 -10.58 2.15 43.26
C TRP A 233 -11.98 2.71 42.98
N ASP A 234 -12.45 2.67 41.73
CA ASP A 234 -13.77 3.15 41.33
C ASP A 234 -14.89 2.33 42.00
N ARG A 235 -14.69 1.02 42.18
CA ARG A 235 -15.66 0.14 42.87
C ARG A 235 -15.75 0.41 44.36
N HIS A 236 -14.65 0.78 45.03
CA HIS A 236 -14.64 1.12 46.46
C HIS A 236 -15.14 2.55 46.74
N HIS A 237 -14.98 3.49 45.83
CA HIS A 237 -15.54 4.84 45.97
C HIS A 237 -17.06 4.92 45.71
N CYS A 238 -17.66 3.96 44.99
CA CYS A 238 -19.12 3.83 44.91
C CYS A 238 -19.78 3.40 46.23
N VAL A 239 -19.02 2.93 47.23
CA VAL A 239 -19.55 2.50 48.54
C VAL A 239 -19.45 3.62 49.60
N MET A 240 -18.78 4.74 49.29
CA MET A 240 -18.70 5.92 50.18
C MET A 240 -19.47 7.12 49.62
N ILE A 241 -20.77 6.93 49.35
CA ILE A 241 -21.74 8.02 49.52
C ILE A 241 -22.30 7.84 50.94
N PRO A 242 -21.89 8.67 51.93
CA PRO A 242 -22.42 8.56 53.28
C PRO A 242 -23.91 8.95 53.28
N LEU A 243 -24.73 8.03 53.76
CA LEU A 243 -25.99 8.30 54.42
C LEU A 243 -25.72 9.25 55.61
N LEU A 244 -25.84 10.55 55.39
CA LEU A 244 -25.91 11.63 56.38
C LEU A 244 -26.93 12.63 55.84
N GLY A 245 -28.15 12.79 56.35
CA GLY A 245 -28.88 12.14 57.42
C GLY A 245 -30.30 12.69 57.41
N THR A 246 -31.27 11.86 57.76
CA THR A 246 -32.60 12.29 58.21
C THR A 246 -32.59 12.31 59.74
N SER A 247 -32.81 13.47 60.37
CA SER A 247 -33.67 13.65 61.57
C SER A 247 -33.60 15.09 62.09
N ASP A 248 -34.78 15.71 62.14
CA ASP A 248 -35.32 16.59 63.19
C ASP A 248 -34.66 17.94 63.53
N ALA A 249 -35.27 19.03 63.03
CA ALA A 249 -35.86 20.14 63.80
C ALA A 249 -36.70 21.05 62.89
#